data_AF-A0A2S9FUX6-F1
#
_entry.id   AF-A0A2S9FUX6-F1
#
_cell.length_a   1.000
_cell.length_b   1.000
_cell.length_c   1.000
_cell.angle_alpha   90.00
_cell.angle_beta   90.00
_cell.angle_gamma   90.00
#
_symmetry.space_group_name_H-M   'P 1'
#
loop_
_entity.id
_entity.type
_entity.pdbx_description
1 polymer ?
#
loop_
_entity_poly.entity_id
_entity_poly.type
_entity_poly.pdbx_seq_one_letter_code
_entity_poly.pdbx_strand_id
1 'polypeptide(L)'
;WCGREVADAGLGRRRQYCRQSCRQRAYEQRAQVKGTSVPPDAVVLSADEASVLSDRVYQVRCAAEDMATAIEEGADYAELRELCDA
;
A
#
# COMPACT_ATOMS: atom_id res chain seq x y z
N TRP A 1 -7.48 -6.72 14.07
CA TRP A 1 -7.73 -5.76 15.18
C TRP A 1 -9.08 -5.08 14.98
N CYS A 2 -9.78 -4.65 16.03
CA CYS A 2 -11.16 -4.17 15.96
C CYS A 2 -11.36 -2.72 16.44
N GLY A 3 -10.27 -1.95 16.65
CA GLY A 3 -10.27 -0.50 16.90
C GLY A 3 -10.85 -0.01 18.24
N ARG A 4 -11.61 -0.83 18.97
CA ARG A 4 -12.25 -0.45 20.24
C ARG A 4 -11.24 -0.21 21.37
N GLU A 5 -11.48 0.85 22.13
CA GLU A 5 -10.73 1.17 23.34
C GLU A 5 -10.80 0.02 24.35
N VAL A 6 -9.65 -0.29 24.95
CA VAL A 6 -9.53 -1.33 25.98
C VAL A 6 -9.39 -0.61 27.31
N ALA A 7 -10.45 -0.65 28.11
CA ALA A 7 -10.46 0.00 29.41
C ALA A 7 -9.26 -0.46 30.26
N ASP A 8 -8.61 0.50 30.91
CA ASP A 8 -7.49 0.20 31.79
C ASP A 8 -7.99 -0.58 33.00
N ALA A 9 -7.32 -1.69 33.29
CA ALA A 9 -7.66 -2.55 34.41
C ALA A 9 -6.74 -2.17 35.57
N GLY A 10 -7.12 -1.11 36.30
CA GLY A 10 -6.37 -0.48 37.42
C GLY A 10 -5.15 -1.27 37.93
N LEU A 11 -5.35 -2.13 38.94
CA LEU A 11 -4.29 -2.99 39.47
C LEU A 11 -4.29 -4.37 38.76
N GLY A 12 -3.15 -4.75 38.18
CA GLY A 12 -2.93 -6.07 37.58
C GLY A 12 -2.45 -6.03 36.13
N ARG A 13 -2.50 -7.19 35.44
CA ARG A 13 -2.06 -7.30 34.04
C ARG A 13 -3.07 -6.60 33.13
N ARG A 14 -2.61 -5.55 32.43
CA ARG A 14 -3.42 -4.81 31.45
C ARG A 14 -4.03 -5.74 30.41
N ARG A 15 -5.31 -5.50 30.10
CA ARG A 15 -6.01 -6.18 29.01
C ARG A 15 -5.49 -5.63 27.69
N GLN A 16 -5.18 -6.53 26.75
CA GLN A 16 -4.71 -6.15 25.40
C GLN A 16 -5.81 -6.21 24.35
N TYR A 17 -6.97 -6.79 24.68
CA TYR A 17 -8.08 -7.00 23.76
C TYR A 17 -9.40 -6.67 24.46
N CYS A 18 -10.30 -5.99 23.74
CA CYS A 18 -11.59 -5.58 24.29
C CYS A 18 -12.50 -6.78 24.61
N ARG A 19 -12.40 -7.89 23.83
CA ARG A 19 -13.19 -9.13 23.99
C ARG A 19 -12.41 -10.36 23.53
N GLN A 20 -12.88 -11.55 23.93
CA GLN A 20 -12.29 -12.84 23.53
C GLN A 20 -12.26 -13.01 22.01
N SER A 21 -13.31 -12.59 21.29
CA SER A 21 -13.35 -12.68 19.83
C SER A 21 -12.27 -11.85 19.13
N CYS A 22 -11.96 -10.64 19.62
CA CYS A 22 -10.84 -9.86 19.08
C CYS A 22 -9.47 -10.49 19.41
N ARG A 23 -9.33 -11.17 20.57
CA ARG A 23 -8.13 -11.97 20.88
C ARG A 23 -7.98 -13.15 19.93
N GLN A 24 -9.07 -13.86 19.63
CA GLN A 24 -9.11 -15.00 18.72
C GLN A 24 -8.71 -14.58 17.30
N ARG A 25 -9.31 -13.50 16.76
CA ARG A 25 -8.94 -12.96 15.44
C ARG A 25 -7.48 -12.52 15.37
N ALA A 26 -6.94 -11.94 16.45
CA ALA A 26 -5.52 -11.57 16.52
C ALA A 26 -4.58 -12.79 16.61
N TYR A 27 -5.04 -13.91 17.17
CA TYR A 27 -4.32 -15.17 17.12
C TYR A 27 -4.36 -15.76 15.71
N GLU A 28 -5.54 -15.85 15.09
CA GLU A 28 -5.73 -16.36 13.73
C GLU A 28 -4.92 -15.58 12.70
N GLN A 29 -4.94 -14.25 12.78
CA GLN A 29 -4.12 -13.41 11.91
C GLN A 29 -2.64 -13.79 12.06
N ARG A 30 -2.10 -13.83 13.29
CA ARG A 30 -0.69 -14.21 13.52
C ARG A 30 -0.39 -15.63 13.07
N ALA A 31 -1.33 -16.55 13.23
CA ALA A 31 -1.19 -17.93 12.79
C ALA A 31 -1.21 -18.06 11.25
N GLN A 32 -2.03 -17.26 10.56
CA GLN A 32 -2.08 -17.20 9.10
C GLN A 32 -0.77 -16.68 8.50
N VAL A 33 -0.09 -15.73 9.17
CA VAL A 33 1.22 -15.23 8.73
C VAL A 33 2.39 -16.06 9.26
N LYS A 34 2.13 -17.05 10.13
CA LYS A 34 3.19 -17.87 10.73
C LYS A 34 3.67 -18.89 9.70
N GLY A 35 4.89 -18.70 9.21
CA GLY A 35 5.52 -19.57 8.21
C GLY A 35 5.43 -19.07 6.78
N THR A 36 4.90 -17.85 6.55
CA THR A 36 5.08 -17.18 5.26
C THR A 36 6.47 -16.55 5.24
N SER A 37 7.24 -16.79 4.16
CA SER A 37 8.59 -16.25 3.97
C SER A 37 8.57 -14.78 3.54
N VAL A 38 7.67 -13.98 4.12
CA VAL A 38 7.49 -12.57 3.76
C VAL A 38 8.63 -11.78 4.38
N PRO A 39 9.49 -11.12 3.57
CA PRO A 39 10.56 -10.29 4.08
C PRO A 39 10.07 -9.19 5.04
N PRO A 40 10.88 -8.75 6.00
CA PRO A 40 10.49 -7.71 6.96
C PRO A 40 10.16 -6.36 6.31
N ASP A 41 10.67 -6.11 5.10
CA ASP A 41 10.47 -4.91 4.29
C ASP A 41 9.43 -5.09 3.18
N ALA A 42 8.76 -6.24 3.13
CA ALA A 42 7.75 -6.50 2.12
C ALA A 42 6.46 -5.70 2.39
N VAL A 43 5.87 -5.22 1.30
CA VAL A 43 4.53 -4.60 1.30
C VAL A 43 3.52 -5.65 0.83
N VAL A 44 2.47 -5.86 1.63
CA VAL A 44 1.36 -6.75 1.25
C VAL A 44 0.24 -5.90 0.66
N LEU A 45 -0.06 -6.14 -0.62
CA LEU A 45 -1.14 -5.49 -1.36
C LEU A 45 -2.27 -6.50 -1.62
N SER A 46 -3.51 -6.01 -1.66
CA SER A 46 -4.60 -6.75 -2.29
C SER A 46 -4.37 -6.87 -3.80
N ALA A 47 -5.07 -7.81 -4.45
CA ALA A 47 -5.00 -7.97 -5.91
C ALA A 47 -5.44 -6.69 -6.64
N ASP A 48 -6.43 -5.98 -6.12
CA ASP A 48 -6.94 -4.72 -6.68
C ASP A 48 -5.89 -3.59 -6.55
N GLU A 49 -5.29 -3.43 -5.37
CA GLU A 49 -4.20 -2.46 -5.16
C GLU A 49 -2.99 -2.75 -6.06
N ALA A 50 -2.65 -4.03 -6.27
CA ALA A 50 -1.58 -4.43 -7.17
C ALA A 50 -1.90 -4.09 -8.65
N SER A 51 -3.14 -4.30 -9.08
CA SER A 51 -3.60 -3.91 -10.43
C SER A 51 -3.50 -2.39 -10.61
N VAL A 52 -4.05 -1.62 -9.67
CA VAL A 52 -3.99 -0.15 -9.72
C VAL A 52 -2.56 0.37 -9.71
N LEU A 53 -1.65 -0.25 -8.94
CA LEU A 53 -0.24 0.11 -8.95
C LEU A 53 0.40 -0.17 -10.32
N SER A 54 0.11 -1.34 -10.92
CA SER A 54 0.60 -1.69 -12.25
C SER A 54 0.13 -0.67 -13.30
N ASP A 55 -1.14 -0.27 -13.25
CA ASP A 55 -1.72 0.71 -14.17
C ASP A 55 -1.04 2.09 -14.03
N ARG A 56 -0.79 2.54 -12.81
CA ARG A 56 -0.08 3.81 -12.55
C ARG A 56 1.36 3.78 -13.05
N VAL A 57 2.08 2.68 -12.82
CA VAL A 57 3.44 2.52 -13.34
C VAL A 57 3.44 2.51 -14.86
N TYR A 58 2.46 1.86 -15.48
CA TYR A 58 2.27 1.89 -16.93
C TYR A 58 2.06 3.31 -17.45
N GLN A 59 1.18 4.09 -16.82
CA GLN A 59 0.94 5.49 -17.18
C GLN A 59 2.21 6.34 -17.12
N VAL A 60 3.01 6.21 -16.05
CA VAL A 60 4.28 6.92 -15.92
C VAL A 60 5.26 6.54 -17.02
N ARG A 61 5.32 5.24 -17.39
CA ARG A 61 6.16 4.80 -18.50
C ARG A 61 5.73 5.44 -19.81
N CYS A 62 4.44 5.43 -20.13
CA CYS A 62 3.92 6.05 -21.34
C CYS A 62 4.20 7.56 -21.37
N ALA A 63 3.98 8.28 -20.28
CA ALA A 63 4.33 9.70 -20.20
C ALA A 63 5.83 9.95 -20.46
N ALA A 64 6.72 9.07 -19.98
CA ALA A 64 8.14 9.16 -20.26
C ALA A 64 8.48 8.83 -21.73
N GLU A 65 7.78 7.87 -22.35
CA GLU A 65 7.92 7.52 -23.77
C GLU A 65 7.43 8.68 -24.67
N ASP A 66 6.33 9.33 -24.31
CA ASP A 66 5.80 10.51 -25.01
C ASP A 66 6.79 11.67 -24.93
N MET A 67 7.38 11.92 -23.75
CA MET A 67 8.44 12.92 -23.57
C MET A 67 9.67 12.61 -24.43
N ALA A 68 10.11 11.36 -24.47
CA ALA A 68 11.25 10.95 -25.30
C ALA A 68 10.96 11.19 -26.79
N THR A 69 9.76 10.83 -27.24
CA THR A 69 9.31 11.02 -28.62
C THR A 69 9.28 12.50 -28.98
N ALA A 70 8.66 13.35 -28.15
CA ALA A 70 8.59 14.79 -28.36
C ALA A 70 9.99 15.42 -28.44
N ILE A 71 10.94 14.99 -27.59
CA ILE A 71 12.33 15.46 -27.64
C ILE A 71 13.00 15.04 -28.95
N GLU A 72 12.81 13.79 -29.40
CA GLU A 72 13.38 13.29 -30.66
C GLU A 72 12.82 14.03 -31.89
N GLU A 73 11.54 14.42 -31.84
CA GLU A 73 10.87 15.19 -32.90
C GLU A 73 11.19 16.70 -32.85
N GLY A 74 11.91 17.16 -31.82
CA GLY A 74 12.30 18.56 -31.68
C GLY A 74 11.17 19.47 -31.20
N ALA A 75 10.23 18.93 -30.42
CA ALA A 75 9.16 19.68 -29.77
C ALA A 75 9.71 20.89 -29.01
N ASP A 76 8.94 21.98 -29.05
CA ASP A 76 9.34 23.20 -28.36
C ASP A 76 9.08 23.14 -26.85
N TYR A 77 9.57 24.15 -26.12
CA TYR A 77 9.43 24.19 -24.68
C TYR A 77 7.97 24.27 -24.20
N ALA A 78 7.09 24.92 -24.97
CA ALA A 78 5.68 25.05 -24.58
C ALA A 78 4.98 23.69 -24.68
N GLU A 79 5.21 22.97 -25.77
CA GLU A 79 4.68 21.62 -25.99
C GLU A 79 5.16 20.62 -24.92
N LEU A 80 6.47 20.62 -24.61
CA LEU A 80 7.01 19.78 -23.54
C LEU A 80 6.42 20.12 -22.16
N ARG A 81 6.07 21.39 -21.92
CA ARG A 81 5.45 21.82 -20.66
C ARG A 81 4.02 21.31 -20.55
N GLU A 82 3.26 21.34 -21.65
CA GLU A 82 1.90 20.81 -21.72
C GLU A 82 1.86 19.30 -21.44
N LEU A 83 2.81 18.53 -21.99
CA LEU A 83 2.92 17.08 -21.71
C LEU A 83 3.16 16.75 -20.22
N CYS A 84 3.80 17.65 -19.49
CA CYS A 84 4.03 17.48 -18.05
C CYS A 84 2.83 17.87 -17.18
N ASP A 85 1.84 18.59 -17.73
CA ASP A 85 0.64 19.05 -17.02
C ASP A 85 -0.60 18.16 -17.33
N ALA A 86 -0.45 17.16 -18.20
CA ALA A 86 -1.45 16.16 -18.55
C ALA A 86 -1.55 15.01 -17.52
#